data_AF-A0A9P6FBD0-F1
#
_entry.id   AF-A0A9P6FBD0-F1
#
_cell.length_a   1.000
_cell.length_b   1.000
_cell.length_c   1.000
_cell.angle_alpha   90.00
_cell.angle_beta   90.00
_cell.angle_gamma   90.00
#
_symmetry.space_group_name_H-M   'P 1'
#
loop_
_entity.id
_entity.type
_entity.pdbx_description
1 polymer ?
#
loop_
_entity_poly.entity_id
_entity_poly.type
_entity_poly.pdbx_seq_one_letter_code
_entity_poly.pdbx_strand_id
1 'polypeptide(L)'
;MNANNRTNARLPPEVNRALFVRNLPFKITPEEMYDIFGKYGAIRQIRVGNANDTKGTAFVIYEDIFDAKTAYEHLQGFNIMGRYLIVLYYQPNKVTKKMNLAKKEEELKELKTRYGIADDD
;
A
#
# COMPACT_ATOMS: atom_id res chain seq x y z
N MET A 1 -17.86 -30.38 -7.25
CA MET A 1 -17.16 -29.40 -8.12
C MET A 1 -15.83 -29.09 -7.46
N ASN A 2 -14.71 -29.37 -8.12
CA ASN A 2 -13.40 -29.56 -7.50
C ASN A 2 -12.67 -28.23 -7.23
N ALA A 3 -12.39 -27.91 -5.96
CA ALA A 3 -11.83 -26.62 -5.50
C ALA A 3 -10.28 -26.54 -5.49
N ASN A 4 -9.57 -27.41 -6.22
CA ASN A 4 -8.12 -27.62 -6.00
C ASN A 4 -7.18 -27.18 -7.14
N ASN A 5 -7.59 -26.32 -8.07
CA ASN A 5 -6.71 -25.93 -9.19
C ASN A 5 -6.03 -24.53 -9.06
N ARG A 6 -6.13 -23.86 -7.91
CA ARG A 6 -5.54 -22.52 -7.70
C ARG A 6 -4.04 -22.54 -7.35
N THR A 7 -3.48 -23.70 -7.01
CA THR A 7 -2.17 -23.80 -6.35
C THR A 7 -0.96 -23.82 -7.30
N ASN A 8 -1.15 -23.90 -8.62
CA ASN A 8 -0.05 -24.08 -9.59
C ASN A 8 0.22 -22.88 -10.52
N ALA A 9 -0.49 -21.76 -10.38
CA ALA A 9 -0.20 -20.55 -11.15
C ALA A 9 0.87 -19.70 -10.45
N ARG A 10 2.10 -19.67 -10.95
CA ARG A 10 3.12 -18.72 -10.49
C ARG A 10 2.70 -17.31 -10.89
N LEU A 11 2.48 -16.46 -9.89
CA LEU A 11 2.20 -15.03 -10.11
C LEU A 11 3.51 -14.26 -10.36
N PRO A 12 3.44 -13.13 -11.10
CA PRO A 12 4.59 -12.24 -11.26
C PRO A 12 5.17 -11.78 -9.91
N PRO A 13 6.49 -11.54 -9.83
CA PRO A 13 7.17 -11.22 -8.57
C PRO A 13 6.70 -9.90 -7.91
N GLU A 14 6.07 -9.02 -8.69
CA GLU A 14 5.48 -7.77 -8.20
C GLU A 14 4.14 -7.96 -7.46
N VAL A 15 3.48 -9.10 -7.65
CA VAL A 15 2.18 -9.38 -7.01
C VAL A 15 2.39 -9.62 -5.52
N ASN A 16 1.57 -8.98 -4.70
CA ASN A 16 1.64 -9.08 -3.25
C ASN A 16 0.23 -9.21 -2.65
N ARG A 17 0.12 -9.91 -1.52
CA ARG A 17 -1.12 -9.98 -0.72
C ARG A 17 -1.55 -8.62 -0.15
N ALA A 18 -0.58 -7.73 0.04
CA ALA A 18 -0.81 -6.37 0.48
C ALA A 18 -0.95 -5.43 -0.72
N LEU A 19 -2.07 -4.72 -0.76
CA LEU A 19 -2.35 -3.63 -1.69
C LEU A 19 -2.20 -2.30 -0.96
N PHE A 20 -1.58 -1.33 -1.63
CA PHE A 20 -1.57 0.06 -1.25
C PHE A 20 -2.58 0.83 -2.09
N VAL A 21 -3.58 1.39 -1.42
CA VAL A 21 -4.69 2.11 -2.02
C VAL A 21 -4.48 3.60 -1.78
N ARG A 22 -4.63 4.40 -2.83
CA ARG A 22 -4.57 5.86 -2.78
C ARG A 22 -5.84 6.48 -3.35
N ASN A 23 -5.99 7.77 -3.07
CA ASN A 23 -7.11 8.59 -3.51
C ASN A 23 -8.46 8.16 -2.90
N LEU A 24 -8.43 7.54 -1.72
CA LEU A 24 -9.64 7.20 -0.98
C LEU A 24 -10.38 8.47 -0.56
N PRO A 25 -11.72 8.48 -0.59
CA PRO A 25 -12.51 9.52 0.05
C PRO A 25 -12.15 9.65 1.54
N PHE A 26 -11.97 10.88 2.00
CA PHE A 26 -11.58 11.16 3.39
C PHE A 26 -12.66 10.79 4.42
N LYS A 27 -13.88 10.53 3.96
CA LYS A 27 -15.03 10.18 4.79
C LYS A 27 -15.38 8.68 4.70
N ILE A 28 -14.60 7.88 3.97
CA ILE A 28 -14.89 6.46 3.81
C ILE A 28 -14.85 5.76 5.16
N THR A 29 -15.86 4.94 5.45
CA THR A 29 -15.93 4.22 6.73
C THR A 29 -15.21 2.87 6.66
N PRO A 30 -14.79 2.31 7.80
CA PRO A 30 -14.23 0.96 7.84
C PRO A 30 -15.18 -0.09 7.24
N GLU A 31 -16.49 0.03 7.49
CA GLU A 31 -17.51 -0.89 6.97
C GLU A 31 -17.55 -0.85 5.43
N GLU A 32 -17.56 0.34 4.83
CA GLU A 32 -17.51 0.49 3.37
C GLU A 32 -16.22 -0.11 2.78
N MET A 33 -15.09 0.04 3.48
CA MET A 33 -13.83 -0.60 3.07
C MET A 33 -13.96 -2.13 3.07
N TYR A 34 -14.54 -2.72 4.11
CA TYR A 34 -14.77 -4.17 4.15
C TYR A 34 -15.77 -4.62 3.08
N ASP A 35 -16.82 -3.85 2.80
CA ASP A 35 -17.80 -4.16 1.76
C ASP A 35 -17.23 -4.11 0.34
N ILE A 36 -16.32 -3.17 0.07
CA ILE A 36 -15.70 -3.02 -1.25
C ILE A 36 -14.63 -4.08 -1.44
N PHE A 37 -13.66 -4.15 -0.51
CA PHE A 37 -12.50 -5.02 -0.66
C PHE A 37 -12.82 -6.49 -0.33
N GLY A 38 -13.80 -6.76 0.55
CA GLY A 38 -14.16 -8.11 0.99
C GLY A 38 -14.86 -8.95 -0.08
N LYS A 39 -15.43 -8.31 -1.11
CA LYS A 39 -16.03 -8.99 -2.27
C LYS A 39 -15.05 -9.88 -3.05
N TYR A 40 -13.76 -9.60 -2.93
CA TYR A 40 -12.72 -10.30 -3.69
C TYR A 40 -12.04 -11.42 -2.88
N GLY A 41 -12.26 -11.47 -1.57
CA GLY A 41 -11.62 -12.48 -0.72
C GLY A 41 -11.54 -12.10 0.75
N ALA A 42 -11.01 -13.02 1.55
CA ALA A 42 -10.86 -12.83 2.98
C ALA A 42 -9.80 -11.77 3.29
N ILE A 43 -10.20 -10.72 4.01
CA ILE A 43 -9.31 -9.65 4.43
C ILE A 43 -8.66 -10.02 5.77
N ARG A 44 -7.34 -10.06 5.77
CA ARG A 44 -6.53 -10.21 6.98
C ARG A 44 -6.52 -8.92 7.80
N GLN A 45 -6.30 -7.79 7.15
CA GLN A 45 -6.21 -6.49 7.83
C GLN A 45 -6.40 -5.32 6.86
N ILE A 46 -7.07 -4.26 7.32
CA ILE A 46 -7.07 -2.94 6.68
C ILE A 46 -6.40 -1.94 7.61
N ARG A 47 -5.48 -1.13 7.10
CA ARG A 47 -4.87 -0.01 7.83
C ARG A 47 -5.08 1.27 7.04
N VAL A 48 -5.90 2.16 7.56
CA VAL A 48 -6.18 3.46 6.94
C VAL A 48 -5.19 4.49 7.48
N GLY A 49 -4.62 5.30 6.60
CA GLY A 49 -3.76 6.43 6.99
C GLY A 49 -4.59 7.54 7.65
N ASN A 50 -4.19 7.93 8.85
CA ASN A 50 -4.91 8.89 9.69
C ASN A 50 -4.15 10.21 9.93
N ALA A 51 -2.87 10.28 9.55
CA ALA A 51 -2.07 11.49 9.65
C ALA A 51 -2.25 12.37 8.39
N ASN A 52 -1.88 13.65 8.49
CA ASN A 52 -2.08 14.63 7.41
C ASN A 52 -1.43 14.21 6.08
N ASP A 53 -0.30 13.53 6.14
CA ASP A 53 0.49 13.03 5.02
C ASP A 53 -0.01 11.68 4.46
N THR A 54 -0.76 10.91 5.26
CA THR A 54 -1.24 9.57 4.90
C THR A 54 -2.75 9.49 4.69
N LYS A 55 -3.49 10.57 4.99
CA LYS A 55 -4.94 10.63 4.84
C LYS A 55 -5.37 10.36 3.38
N GLY A 56 -6.38 9.51 3.21
CA GLY A 56 -6.83 9.06 1.89
C GLY A 56 -5.95 7.98 1.26
N THR A 57 -5.11 7.34 2.07
CA THR A 57 -4.41 6.11 1.71
C THR A 57 -4.77 4.98 2.66
N ALA A 58 -4.62 3.74 2.20
CA ALA A 58 -4.79 2.56 3.04
C ALA A 58 -3.90 1.40 2.57
N PHE A 59 -3.57 0.52 3.49
CA PHE A 59 -3.08 -0.82 3.18
C PHE A 59 -4.20 -1.83 3.38
N VAL A 60 -4.49 -2.63 2.36
CA VAL A 60 -5.45 -3.73 2.41
C VAL A 60 -4.68 -5.02 2.24
N ILE A 61 -4.72 -5.90 3.23
CA ILE A 61 -3.97 -7.14 3.27
C ILE A 61 -4.97 -8.29 3.20
N TYR A 62 -4.89 -9.08 2.13
CA TYR A 62 -5.68 -10.30 1.97
C TYR A 62 -4.97 -11.51 2.59
N GLU A 63 -5.73 -12.54 2.94
CA GLU A 63 -5.15 -13.83 3.34
C GLU A 63 -4.50 -14.54 2.15
N ASP A 64 -5.15 -14.49 0.99
CA ASP A 64 -4.72 -15.13 -0.27
C ASP A 64 -4.17 -14.10 -1.28
N ILE A 65 -3.15 -14.49 -2.04
CA ILE A 65 -2.48 -13.63 -3.03
C ILE A 65 -3.28 -13.48 -4.34
N PHE A 66 -4.04 -14.50 -4.73
CA PHE A 66 -4.93 -14.46 -5.89
C PHE A 66 -6.14 -13.55 -5.65
N ASP A 67 -6.63 -13.49 -4.41
CA ASP A 67 -7.68 -12.56 -4.00
C ASP A 67 -7.20 -11.11 -4.12
N ALA A 68 -5.98 -10.82 -3.63
CA ALA A 68 -5.35 -9.51 -3.80
C ALA A 68 -5.13 -9.15 -5.27
N LYS A 69 -4.75 -10.11 -6.12
CA LYS A 69 -4.65 -9.90 -7.57
C LYS A 69 -6.00 -9.55 -8.18
N THR A 70 -7.03 -10.30 -7.84
CA THR A 70 -8.38 -10.06 -8.35
C THR A 70 -8.88 -8.69 -7.92
N ALA A 71 -8.67 -8.31 -6.66
CA ALA A 71 -9.01 -6.98 -6.16
C ALA A 71 -8.25 -5.88 -6.90
N TYR A 72 -6.95 -6.04 -7.14
CA TYR A 72 -6.15 -5.09 -7.92
C TYR A 72 -6.71 -4.86 -9.32
N GLU A 73 -7.05 -5.93 -10.05
CA GLU A 73 -7.54 -5.85 -11.44
C GLU A 73 -8.89 -5.15 -11.55
N HIS A 74 -9.78 -5.33 -10.56
CA HIS A 74 -11.13 -4.79 -10.61
C HIS A 74 -11.29 -3.42 -9.92
N LEU A 75 -10.46 -3.12 -8.92
CA LEU A 75 -10.56 -1.88 -8.15
C LEU A 75 -9.64 -0.77 -8.66
N GLN A 76 -8.73 -1.07 -9.59
CA GLN A 76 -7.96 -0.03 -10.26
C GLN A 76 -8.89 0.93 -11.01
N GLY A 77 -8.85 2.21 -10.66
CA GLY A 77 -9.73 3.21 -11.27
C GLY A 77 -11.20 3.08 -10.86
N PHE A 78 -11.53 2.35 -9.78
CA PHE A 78 -12.90 2.28 -9.29
C PHE A 78 -13.34 3.63 -8.69
N ASN A 79 -14.52 4.13 -9.07
CA ASN A 79 -15.02 5.41 -8.60
C ASN A 79 -15.79 5.26 -7.28
N ILE A 80 -15.34 5.96 -6.25
CA ILE A 80 -16.02 6.07 -4.96
C ILE A 80 -16.21 7.55 -4.62
N MET A 81 -17.46 7.99 -4.47
CA MET A 81 -17.80 9.36 -4.10
C MET A 81 -17.11 10.43 -4.98
N GLY A 82 -16.98 10.16 -6.29
CA GLY A 82 -16.32 11.06 -7.24
C GLY A 82 -14.79 10.97 -7.26
N ARG A 83 -14.19 9.99 -6.59
CA ARG A 83 -12.74 9.76 -6.57
C ARG A 83 -12.41 8.39 -7.14
N TYR A 84 -11.52 8.38 -8.13
CA TYR A 84 -11.03 7.16 -8.75
C TYR A 84 -9.88 6.57 -7.93
N LEU A 85 -10.06 5.34 -7.45
CA LEU A 85 -9.04 4.66 -6.67
C LEU A 85 -7.78 4.40 -7.49
N ILE A 86 -6.64 4.53 -6.84
CA ILE A 86 -5.36 4.08 -7.37
C ILE A 86 -4.92 2.92 -6.49
N VAL A 87 -4.84 1.73 -7.07
CA VAL A 87 -4.44 0.50 -6.36
C VAL A 87 -3.07 0.08 -6.86
N LEU A 88 -2.16 -0.23 -5.94
CA LEU A 88 -0.79 -0.63 -6.21
C LEU A 88 -0.45 -1.85 -5.38
N TYR A 89 0.36 -2.78 -5.89
CA TYR A 89 0.95 -3.80 -5.03
C TYR A 89 1.94 -3.17 -4.04
N TYR A 90 1.96 -3.69 -2.82
CA TYR A 90 2.96 -3.29 -1.83
C TYR A 90 4.36 -3.70 -2.28
N GLN A 91 5.25 -2.72 -2.37
CA GLN A 91 6.65 -2.92 -2.77
C GLN A 91 7.59 -2.59 -1.60
N PRO A 92 7.99 -3.58 -0.77
CA PRO A 92 8.81 -3.35 0.41
C PRO A 92 10.14 -2.67 0.07
N ASN A 93 10.79 -3.08 -1.02
CA ASN A 93 12.09 -2.53 -1.42
C ASN A 93 12.05 -1.01 -1.71
N LYS A 94 10.94 -0.49 -2.24
CA LYS A 94 10.79 0.96 -2.46
C LYS A 94 10.60 1.71 -1.15
N VAL A 95 9.86 1.13 -0.20
CA VAL A 95 9.62 1.72 1.13
C VAL A 95 10.91 1.72 1.95
N THR A 96 11.60 0.58 2.04
CA THR A 96 12.87 0.46 2.78
C THR A 96 13.96 1.36 2.20
N LYS A 97 14.05 1.49 0.86
CA LYS A 97 15.02 2.40 0.22
C LYS A 97 14.79 3.86 0.61
N LYS A 98 13.54 4.33 0.62
CA LYS A 98 13.21 5.69 1.05
C LYS A 98 13.53 5.93 2.52
N MET A 99 13.18 4.98 3.39
CA MET A 99 13.46 5.07 4.83
C MET A 99 14.97 5.12 5.12
N ASN A 100 15.75 4.27 4.45
CA ASN A 100 17.21 4.26 4.59
C ASN A 100 17.84 5.57 4.11
N LEU A 101 17.32 6.17 3.04
CA LEU A 101 17.81 7.45 2.53
C LEU A 101 17.54 8.59 3.51
N ALA A 102 16.32 8.68 4.04
CA ALA A 102 15.95 9.70 5.04
C ALA A 102 16.82 9.59 6.30
N LYS A 103 17.07 8.35 6.79
CA LYS A 103 17.95 8.11 7.93
C LYS A 103 19.41 8.51 7.64
N LYS A 104 19.90 8.22 6.42
CA LYS A 104 21.24 8.61 5.97
C LYS A 104 21.39 10.14 5.92
N GLU A 105 20.38 10.85 5.45
CA GLU A 105 20.36 12.32 5.39
C GLU A 105 20.37 12.94 6.80
N GLU A 106 19.62 12.38 7.74
CA GLU A 106 19.62 12.80 9.14
C GLU A 106 20.98 12.57 9.81
N GLU A 107 21.55 11.37 9.68
CA GLU A 107 22.90 11.05 10.17
C GLU A 107 23.96 11.99 9.58
N LEU A 108 23.87 12.31 8.28
CA LEU A 108 24.78 13.23 7.62
C LEU A 108 24.62 14.66 8.13
N LYS A 109 23.39 15.11 8.38
CA LYS A 109 23.10 16.44 8.94
C LYS A 109 23.65 16.58 10.36
N GLU A 110 23.49 15.55 11.20
CA GLU A 110 24.08 15.51 12.55
C GLU A 110 25.61 15.52 12.50
N LEU A 111 26.21 14.78 11.56
CA LEU A 111 27.65 14.74 11.36
C LEU A 111 28.18 16.11 10.92
N LYS A 112 27.58 16.73 9.90
CA LYS A 112 27.94 18.08 9.43
C LYS A 112 27.86 19.10 10.58
N THR A 113 26.81 19.03 11.39
CA THR A 113 26.64 19.89 12.57
C THR A 113 27.74 19.64 13.61
N ARG A 114 28.02 18.37 13.94
CA ARG A 114 29.05 17.99 14.91
C ARG A 114 30.45 18.46 14.52
N TYR A 115 30.77 18.38 13.23
CA TYR A 115 32.10 18.74 12.72
C TYR A 115 32.17 20.18 12.19
N GLY A 116 31.11 20.99 12.34
CA GLY A 116 31.10 22.39 11.92
C GLY A 116 31.30 22.59 10.41
N ILE A 117 30.92 21.59 9.60
CA ILE A 117 31.04 21.65 8.13
C ILE A 117 29.80 22.38 7.62
N ALA A 118 29.98 23.62 7.17
CA ALA A 118 28.95 24.35 6.43
C ALA A 118 28.80 23.76 5.02
N ASP A 119 27.59 23.80 4.48
CA ASP A 119 27.36 23.56 3.07
C ASP A 119 27.90 24.78 2.31
N ASP A 120 29.08 24.64 1.67
CA ASP A 120 29.53 25.60 0.65
C ASP A 120 28.57 25.43 -0.55
N ASP A 121 27.79 26.47 -0.83
CA ASP A 121 26.86 26.60 -1.98
C ASP A 121 27.59 26.52 -3.34
#